data_AF-L8LQN2-F1
#
_entry.id   AF-L8LQN2-F1
#
_cell.length_a   1.000
_cell.length_b   1.000
_cell.length_c   1.000
_cell.angle_alpha   90.00
_cell.angle_beta   90.00
_cell.angle_gamma   90.00
#
_symmetry.space_group_name_H-M   'P 1'
#
loop_
_entity.id
_entity.type
_entity.pdbx_description
1 polymer ?
#
loop_
_entity_poly.entity_id
_entity_poly.type
_entity_poly.pdbx_seq_one_letter_code
_entity_poly.pdbx_strand_id
1 'polypeptide(L)'
;MAVAIAQATPSVYPEDFVTDYLEECRQLALAEDLTTEEADVLCACTIESFQAQYSFEEYQQLSQETKEDIGYICFEEILYED
;
A
#
# COMPACT_ATOMS: atom_id res chain seq x y z
N MET A 1 24.37 -9.41 24.31
CA MET A 1 23.95 -9.20 22.92
C MET A 1 22.76 -8.26 22.98
N ALA A 2 22.96 -6.98 22.70
CA ALA A 2 21.87 -6.02 22.68
C ALA A 2 21.15 -6.18 21.33
N VAL A 3 19.91 -6.63 21.38
CA VAL A 3 19.00 -6.63 20.23
C VAL A 3 18.77 -5.16 19.90
N ALA A 4 19.31 -4.71 18.75
CA ALA A 4 18.95 -3.44 18.19
C ALA A 4 17.47 -3.53 17.83
N ILE A 5 16.64 -2.90 18.64
CA ILE A 5 15.24 -2.63 18.30
C ILE A 5 15.34 -1.76 17.06
N ALA A 6 15.02 -2.31 15.89
CA ALA A 6 14.84 -1.53 14.68
C ALA A 6 13.79 -0.47 15.04
N GLN A 7 14.26 0.76 15.20
CA GLN A 7 13.38 1.89 15.43
C GLN A 7 12.59 2.00 14.14
N ALA A 8 11.30 1.68 14.17
CA ALA A 8 10.37 2.09 13.13
C ALA A 8 10.33 3.63 13.19
N THR A 9 11.36 4.28 12.66
CA THR A 9 11.20 5.64 12.16
C THR A 9 10.09 5.57 11.14
N PRO A 10 9.02 6.39 11.26
CA PRO A 10 8.03 6.44 10.20
C PRO A 10 8.80 6.78 8.93
N SER A 11 8.97 5.79 8.05
CA SER A 11 9.47 6.01 6.71
C SER A 11 8.33 6.70 6.00
N VAL A 12 8.21 8.00 6.21
CA VAL A 12 7.18 8.81 5.55
C VAL A 12 7.54 8.74 4.07
N TYR A 13 6.72 8.03 3.30
CA TYR A 13 6.87 8.02 1.86
C TYR A 13 6.70 9.45 1.36
N PRO A 14 7.40 9.85 0.29
CA PRO A 14 7.22 11.19 -0.27
C PRO A 14 5.74 11.47 -0.55
N GLU A 15 5.24 12.65 -0.16
CA GLU A 15 3.81 12.99 -0.33
C GLU A 15 3.37 12.92 -1.80
N ASP A 16 4.23 13.35 -2.72
CA ASP A 16 3.99 13.25 -4.17
C ASP A 16 3.81 11.79 -4.58
N PHE A 17 4.66 10.89 -4.07
CA PHE A 17 4.56 9.45 -4.35
C PHE A 17 3.26 8.84 -3.80
N VAL A 18 2.87 9.20 -2.57
CA VAL A 18 1.62 8.71 -1.98
C VAL A 18 0.42 9.20 -2.79
N THR A 19 0.44 10.45 -3.24
CA THR A 19 -0.63 11.03 -4.06
C THR A 19 -0.75 10.31 -5.40
N ASP A 20 0.37 10.13 -6.10
CA ASP A 20 0.41 9.42 -7.39
C ASP A 20 -0.06 7.96 -7.23
N TYR A 21 0.41 7.27 -6.18
CA TYR A 21 -0.01 5.91 -5.86
C TYR A 21 -1.52 5.81 -5.65
N LEU A 22 -2.11 6.72 -4.86
CA LEU A 22 -3.55 6.71 -4.59
C LEU A 22 -4.37 6.95 -5.86
N GLU A 23 -3.91 7.84 -6.75
CA GLU A 23 -4.58 8.09 -8.03
C GLU A 23 -4.52 6.85 -8.95
N GLU A 24 -3.34 6.26 -9.12
CA GLU A 24 -3.16 5.07 -9.96
C GLU A 24 -3.94 3.87 -9.41
N CYS A 25 -3.85 3.62 -8.11
CA CYS A 25 -4.57 2.54 -7.45
C CYS A 25 -6.09 2.71 -7.58
N ARG A 26 -6.61 3.94 -7.39
CA ARG A 26 -8.03 4.22 -7.57
C ARG A 26 -8.48 3.94 -9.00
N GLN A 27 -7.71 4.37 -10.01
CA GLN A 27 -8.07 4.12 -11.40
C GLN A 27 -8.13 2.62 -11.73
N LEU A 28 -7.20 1.83 -11.18
CA LEU A 28 -7.20 0.38 -11.33
C LEU A 28 -8.40 -0.26 -10.63
N ALA A 29 -8.66 0.09 -9.37
CA ALA A 29 -9.79 -0.43 -8.60
C ALA A 29 -11.14 -0.10 -9.26
N LEU A 30 -11.31 1.11 -9.78
CA LEU A 30 -12.50 1.50 -10.55
C LEU A 30 -12.64 0.70 -11.85
N ALA A 31 -11.53 0.31 -12.48
CA ALA A 31 -11.56 -0.56 -13.66
C ALA A 31 -11.94 -2.01 -13.33
N GLU A 32 -11.83 -2.41 -12.06
CA GLU A 32 -12.27 -3.70 -11.51
C GLU A 32 -13.68 -3.63 -10.89
N ASP A 33 -14.49 -2.65 -11.28
CA ASP A 33 -15.88 -2.46 -10.83
C ASP A 33 -16.05 -2.12 -9.33
N LEU A 34 -14.98 -1.71 -8.62
CA LEU A 34 -15.12 -1.13 -7.27
C LEU A 34 -15.75 0.26 -7.35
N THR A 35 -16.50 0.64 -6.31
CA THR A 35 -16.94 2.03 -6.15
C THR A 35 -15.76 2.93 -5.79
N THR A 36 -15.93 4.25 -5.97
CA THR A 36 -14.91 5.23 -5.55
C THR A 36 -14.60 5.13 -4.05
N GLU A 37 -15.60 4.83 -3.21
CA GLU A 37 -15.41 4.68 -1.77
C GLU A 37 -14.60 3.43 -1.42
N GLU A 38 -14.92 2.28 -2.03
CA GLU A 38 -14.17 1.04 -1.84
C GLU A 38 -12.74 1.17 -2.37
N ALA A 39 -12.55 1.80 -3.53
CA ALA A 39 -11.24 2.09 -4.10
C ALA A 39 -10.40 2.97 -3.16
N ASP A 40 -11.00 4.01 -2.57
CA ASP A 40 -10.30 4.90 -1.64
C ASP A 40 -9.86 4.19 -0.37
N VAL A 41 -10.75 3.39 0.22
CA VAL A 41 -10.45 2.60 1.41
C VAL A 41 -9.35 1.58 1.12
N LEU A 42 -9.46 0.85 0.00
CA LEU A 42 -8.48 -0.15 -0.43
C LEU A 42 -7.10 0.48 -0.61
N CYS A 43 -7.01 1.55 -1.39
CA CYS A 43 -5.74 2.17 -1.76
C CYS A 43 -5.06 2.85 -0.57
N ALA A 44 -5.84 3.51 0.30
CA ALA A 44 -5.33 4.09 1.54
C ALA A 44 -4.79 3.01 2.49
N CYS A 45 -5.57 1.96 2.74
CA CYS A 45 -5.15 0.84 3.59
C CYS A 45 -3.86 0.21 3.06
N THR A 46 -3.75 0.04 1.75
CA THR A 46 -2.61 -0.61 1.12
C THR A 46 -1.34 0.21 1.33
N ILE A 47 -1.35 1.50 1.01
CA ILE A 47 -0.17 2.35 1.16
C ILE A 47 0.23 2.55 2.62
N GLU A 48 -0.74 2.62 3.54
CA GLU A 48 -0.46 2.68 4.99
C GLU A 48 0.18 1.38 5.50
N SER A 49 -0.30 0.23 5.03
CA SER A 49 0.27 -1.08 5.37
C SER A 49 1.71 -1.23 4.89
N PHE A 50 2.03 -0.70 3.70
CA PHE A 50 3.40 -0.65 3.21
C PHE A 50 4.27 0.29 4.05
N GLN A 51 3.80 1.50 4.34
CA GLN A 51 4.53 2.45 5.18
C GLN A 51 4.82 1.94 6.60
N ALA A 52 3.93 1.09 7.13
CA ALA A 52 4.10 0.48 8.45
C ALA A 52 5.14 -0.65 8.48
N GLN A 53 5.32 -1.35 7.36
CA GLN A 53 6.13 -2.57 7.28
C GLN A 53 7.48 -2.37 6.59
N TYR A 54 7.56 -1.43 5.65
CA TYR A 54 8.71 -1.23 4.79
C TYR A 54 9.13 0.22 4.76
N SER A 55 10.43 0.45 4.65
CA SER A 55 10.93 1.75 4.22
C SER A 55 10.62 1.99 2.74
N PHE A 56 10.65 3.26 2.32
CA PHE A 56 10.41 3.62 0.93
C PHE A 56 11.41 2.98 -0.05
N GLU A 57 12.64 2.74 0.38
CA GLU A 57 13.65 2.04 -0.43
C GLU A 57 13.31 0.54 -0.55
N GLU A 58 12.93 -0.11 0.55
CA GLU A 58 12.48 -1.51 0.54
C GLU A 58 11.24 -1.70 -0.33
N TYR A 59 10.27 -0.77 -0.24
CA TYR A 59 9.11 -0.76 -1.12
C TYR A 59 9.48 -0.65 -2.60
N GLN A 60 10.42 0.23 -2.96
CA GLN A 60 10.86 0.37 -4.36
C GLN A 60 11.59 -0.89 -4.86
N GLN A 61 12.28 -1.62 -3.99
CA GLN A 61 12.90 -2.90 -4.37
C GLN A 61 11.82 -3.96 -4.59
N LEU A 62 10.87 -4.07 -3.66
CA LEU A 62 9.74 -5.00 -3.75
C LEU A 62 8.86 -4.73 -4.98
N SER A 63 8.50 -3.48 -5.25
CA SER A 63 7.65 -3.13 -6.40
C SER A 63 8.32 -3.37 -7.75
N GLN A 64 9.65 -3.29 -7.82
CA GLN A 64 10.41 -3.63 -9.03
C GLN A 64 10.50 -5.14 -9.26
N GLU A 65 10.58 -5.94 -8.19
CA GLU A 65 10.64 -7.40 -8.28
C GLU A 65 9.25 -8.03 -8.49
N THR A 66 8.21 -7.41 -7.94
CA THR A 66 6.85 -7.95 -7.85
C THR A 66 5.88 -7.07 -8.63
N LYS A 67 6.14 -6.86 -9.93
CA LYS A 67 5.36 -6.00 -10.86
C LYS A 67 3.83 -6.17 -10.83
N GLU A 68 3.32 -7.19 -10.18
CA GLU A 68 1.93 -7.50 -9.88
C GLU A 68 1.87 -7.95 -8.41
N ASP A 69 0.84 -7.53 -7.65
CA ASP A 69 0.45 -8.02 -6.31
C ASP A 69 0.76 -7.13 -5.08
N ILE A 70 0.80 -5.81 -5.24
CA ILE A 70 0.74 -4.87 -4.09
C ILE A 70 -0.69 -4.70 -3.57
N GLY A 71 -1.73 -5.07 -4.33
CA GLY A 71 -3.14 -4.85 -3.97
C GLY A 71 -3.77 -5.87 -3.00
N TYR A 72 -3.16 -7.03 -2.75
CA TYR A 72 -3.83 -8.12 -2.03
C TYR A 72 -3.91 -7.93 -0.50
N ILE A 73 -3.09 -7.05 0.08
CA ILE A 73 -3.03 -6.88 1.55
C ILE A 73 -4.35 -6.35 2.12
N CYS A 74 -5.02 -5.44 1.43
CA CYS A 74 -6.28 -4.84 1.88
C CYS A 74 -7.51 -5.32 1.10
N PHE A 75 -7.30 -6.09 0.04
CA PHE A 75 -8.38 -6.66 -0.77
C PHE A 75 -9.09 -7.83 -0.07
N GLU A 76 -8.39 -8.58 0.78
CA GLU A 76 -9.00 -9.67 1.56
C GLU A 76 -10.01 -9.18 2.61
N GLU A 77 -9.90 -7.95 3.12
CA GLU A 77 -10.92 -7.42 4.05
C GLU A 77 -12.21 -6.99 3.34
N ILE A 78 -12.14 -6.50 2.10
CA ILE A 78 -13.33 -6.03 1.37
C ILE A 78 -14.20 -7.19 0.86
N LEU A 79 -13.60 -8.33 0.47
CA LEU A 79 -14.35 -9.45 -0.12
C LEU A 79 -14.88 -10.49 0.88
N TYR A 80 -14.42 -10.48 2.13
CA TYR A 80 -14.82 -11.49 3.13
C TYR A 80 -15.75 -10.95 4.24
N GLU A 81 -16.27 -9.74 4.11
CA GLU A 81 -17.46 -9.29 4.85
C GLU A 81 -18.76 -9.67 4.12
N ASP A 82 -19.07 -10.98 4.05
CA ASP A 82 -20.43 -11.50 3.80
C ASP A 82 -20.72 -12.71 4.71
#